data_AF-A0A3M0YT83-F1
#
_entry.id   AF-A0A3M0YT83-F1
#
_cell.length_a   1.000
_cell.length_b   1.000
_cell.length_c   1.000
_cell.angle_alpha   90.00
_cell.angle_beta   90.00
_cell.angle_gamma   90.00
#
_symmetry.space_group_name_H-M   'P 1'
#
loop_
_entity.id
_entity.type
_entity.pdbx_description
1 polymer ?
#
loop_
_entity_poly.entity_id
_entity_poly.type
_entity_poly.pdbx_seq_one_letter_code
_entity_poly.pdbx_strand_id
1 'polypeptide(L)'
;MADEEKLMELFFDHDIDVENIEVENDVAIVTAPPDVYSAMVKCLEDNQITPEEISVVPVPDNLTPVNDEKTAAQLLALIEALEDYDDVQEVYNNADIPDEIAEKLED
;
A
#
# COMPACT_ATOMS: atom_id res chain seq x y z
N MET A 1 9.22 4.66 -16.60
CA MET A 1 9.16 5.76 -15.62
C MET A 1 7.70 6.09 -15.47
N ALA A 2 7.16 5.87 -14.28
CA ALA A 2 5.80 6.28 -13.97
C ALA A 2 5.67 7.81 -14.07
N ASP A 3 4.51 8.27 -14.50
CA ASP A 3 4.21 9.68 -14.74
C ASP A 3 2.84 9.99 -14.15
N GLU A 4 2.83 10.75 -13.06
CA GLU A 4 1.63 11.07 -12.28
C GLU A 4 0.54 11.73 -13.13
N GLU A 5 0.93 12.73 -13.94
CA GLU A 5 0.00 13.51 -14.76
C GLU A 5 -0.69 12.61 -15.79
N LYS A 6 0.08 11.74 -16.44
CA LYS A 6 -0.49 10.78 -17.41
C LYS A 6 -1.40 9.75 -16.77
N LEU A 7 -1.07 9.26 -15.57
CA LEU A 7 -1.91 8.31 -14.86
C LEU A 7 -3.21 8.96 -14.39
N MET A 8 -3.15 10.20 -13.90
CA MET A 8 -4.32 10.96 -13.50
C MET A 8 -5.25 11.23 -14.69
N GLU A 9 -4.70 11.69 -15.82
CA GLU A 9 -5.46 11.89 -17.06
C GLU A 9 -6.11 10.57 -17.52
N LEU A 10 -5.34 9.47 -17.51
CA LEU A 10 -5.84 8.16 -17.90
C LEU A 10 -7.04 7.70 -17.06
N PHE A 11 -6.93 7.75 -15.72
CA PHE A 11 -8.03 7.29 -14.86
C PHE A 11 -9.25 8.20 -14.98
N PHE A 12 -9.03 9.51 -15.12
CA PHE A 12 -10.12 10.47 -15.34
C PHE A 12 -10.89 10.20 -16.64
N ASP A 13 -10.18 9.98 -17.75
CA ASP A 13 -10.80 9.69 -19.06
C ASP A 13 -11.62 8.39 -19.06
N HIS A 14 -11.38 7.51 -18.09
CA HIS A 14 -12.05 6.23 -17.91
C HIS A 14 -13.09 6.22 -16.77
N ASP A 15 -13.44 7.40 -16.21
CA ASP A 15 -14.36 7.55 -15.07
C ASP A 15 -13.95 6.70 -13.84
N ILE A 16 -12.64 6.60 -13.57
CA ILE A 16 -12.08 5.88 -12.43
C ILE A 16 -11.70 6.89 -11.35
N ASP A 17 -12.43 6.83 -10.23
CA ASP A 17 -12.11 7.63 -9.05
C ASP A 17 -10.83 7.08 -8.38
N VAL A 18 -9.84 7.95 -8.24
CA VAL A 18 -8.59 7.69 -7.51
C VAL A 18 -8.52 8.63 -6.31
N GLU A 19 -8.06 8.12 -5.17
CA GLU A 19 -7.88 8.90 -3.95
C GLU A 19 -6.51 9.54 -3.89
N ASN A 20 -5.48 8.81 -4.34
CA ASN A 20 -4.09 9.28 -4.30
C ASN A 20 -3.25 8.65 -5.41
N ILE A 21 -2.28 9.39 -5.92
CA ILE A 21 -1.23 8.91 -6.83
C ILE A 21 0.10 9.46 -6.32
N GLU A 22 1.00 8.58 -5.92
CA GLU A 22 2.33 8.94 -5.46
C GLU A 22 3.37 8.32 -6.39
N VAL A 23 4.37 9.11 -6.80
CA VAL A 23 5.46 8.62 -7.66
C VAL A 23 6.78 8.71 -6.91
N GLU A 24 7.35 7.54 -6.62
CA GLU A 24 8.64 7.41 -5.97
C GLU A 24 9.52 6.43 -6.75
N ASN A 25 10.78 6.79 -6.99
CA ASN A 25 11.77 5.92 -7.64
C ASN A 25 11.27 5.28 -8.95
N ASP A 26 10.60 6.06 -9.81
CA ASP A 26 10.01 5.63 -11.09
C ASP A 26 8.82 4.65 -10.99
N VAL A 27 8.33 4.38 -9.78
CA VAL A 27 7.15 3.56 -9.49
C VAL A 27 5.99 4.48 -9.08
N ALA A 28 4.78 4.20 -9.58
CA ALA A 28 3.57 4.85 -9.11
C ALA A 28 2.81 3.93 -8.16
N ILE A 29 2.42 4.49 -7.02
CA ILE A 29 1.49 3.88 -6.08
C ILE A 29 0.16 4.62 -6.25
N VAL A 30 -0.89 3.88 -6.63
CA VAL A 30 -2.22 4.44 -6.87
C VAL A 30 -3.18 3.83 -5.86
N THR A 31 -3.83 4.69 -5.07
CA THR A 31 -4.85 4.29 -4.10
C THR A 31 -6.21 4.71 -4.63
N ALA A 32 -7.17 3.80 -4.57
CA ALA A 32 -8.53 4.04 -5.05
C ALA A 32 -9.56 3.23 -4.25
N PRO A 33 -10.85 3.63 -4.30
CA PRO A 33 -11.92 2.87 -3.68
C PRO A 33 -12.02 1.44 -4.24
N PRO A 34 -12.40 0.44 -3.42
CA PRO A 34 -12.40 -0.96 -3.84
C PRO A 34 -13.42 -1.28 -4.95
N ASP A 35 -14.46 -0.48 -5.11
CA ASP A 35 -15.49 -0.65 -6.14
C ASP A 35 -15.01 -0.33 -7.56
N VAL A 36 -13.93 0.44 -7.71
CA VAL A 36 -13.33 0.72 -9.02
C VAL A 36 -12.33 -0.34 -9.49
N TYR A 37 -12.01 -1.34 -8.66
CA TYR A 37 -10.95 -2.34 -8.94
C TYR A 37 -11.08 -2.98 -10.34
N SER A 38 -12.27 -3.49 -10.69
CA SER A 38 -12.48 -4.14 -11.99
C SER A 38 -12.35 -3.16 -13.17
N ALA A 39 -12.77 -1.91 -13.01
CA ALA A 39 -12.63 -0.88 -14.02
C ALA A 39 -11.15 -0.48 -14.19
N MET A 40 -10.43 -0.36 -13.08
CA MET A 40 -9.00 -0.05 -13.05
C MET A 40 -8.16 -1.13 -13.73
N VAL A 41 -8.36 -2.42 -13.40
CA VAL A 41 -7.67 -3.54 -14.06
C VAL A 41 -7.87 -3.46 -15.57
N LYS A 42 -9.11 -3.30 -16.03
CA LYS A 42 -9.43 -3.22 -17.45
C LYS A 42 -8.79 -2.00 -18.12
N CYS A 43 -8.82 -0.83 -17.46
CA CYS A 43 -8.21 0.39 -17.98
C CYS A 43 -6.69 0.22 -18.18
N LEU A 44 -6.01 -0.40 -17.21
CA LEU A 44 -4.58 -0.69 -17.30
C LEU A 44 -4.29 -1.69 -18.44
N GLU A 45 -5.10 -2.75 -18.57
CA GLU A 45 -4.98 -3.73 -19.65
C GLU A 45 -5.18 -3.10 -21.05
N ASP A 46 -6.23 -2.30 -21.22
CA ASP A 46 -6.57 -1.63 -22.49
C ASP A 46 -5.47 -0.65 -22.93
N ASN A 47 -4.72 -0.10 -21.97
CA ASN A 47 -3.60 0.82 -22.20
C ASN A 47 -2.22 0.16 -22.11
N GLN A 48 -2.16 -1.18 -22.03
CA GLN A 48 -0.92 -1.97 -21.98
C GLN A 48 0.00 -1.60 -20.81
N ILE A 49 -0.59 -1.16 -19.70
CA ILE A 49 0.11 -0.91 -18.45
C ILE A 49 0.01 -2.17 -17.60
N THR A 50 1.15 -2.80 -17.32
CA THR A 50 1.21 -3.95 -16.41
C THR A 50 1.63 -3.46 -15.03
N PRO A 51 0.74 -3.44 -14.02
CA PRO A 51 1.13 -3.13 -12.66
C PRO A 51 2.04 -4.25 -12.12
N GLU A 52 2.97 -3.88 -11.23
CA GLU A 52 3.74 -4.88 -10.48
C GLU A 52 2.85 -5.63 -9.50
N GLU A 53 1.95 -4.88 -8.84
CA GLU A 53 0.94 -5.40 -7.94
C GLU A 53 -0.36 -4.62 -8.10
N ILE A 54 -1.49 -5.32 -8.01
CA ILE A 54 -2.81 -4.72 -7.88
C ILE A 54 -3.68 -5.61 -6.99
N SER A 55 -4.15 -5.07 -5.87
CA SER A 55 -4.88 -5.82 -4.85
C SER A 55 -5.89 -4.91 -4.14
N VAL A 56 -6.86 -5.52 -3.45
CA VAL A 56 -7.79 -4.81 -2.58
C VAL A 56 -7.38 -5.09 -1.15
N VAL A 57 -6.87 -4.08 -0.47
CA VAL A 57 -6.38 -4.18 0.91
C VAL A 57 -7.07 -3.17 1.82
N PRO A 58 -7.24 -3.46 3.12
CA PRO A 58 -7.65 -2.47 4.10
C PRO A 58 -6.56 -1.40 4.29
N VAL A 59 -6.88 -0.15 4.01
CA VAL A 59 -6.01 1.00 4.30
C VAL A 59 -6.51 1.69 5.59
N PRO A 60 -5.64 1.91 6.60
CA PRO A 60 -6.06 2.55 7.83
C PRO A 60 -6.27 4.07 7.65
N ASP A 61 -7.43 4.58 8.08
CA ASP A 61 -7.73 6.03 8.06
C ASP A 61 -6.77 6.86 8.94
N ASN A 62 -6.23 6.26 10.00
CA ASN A 62 -5.34 6.92 10.95
C ASN A 62 -4.19 5.99 11.34
N LEU A 63 -2.99 6.55 11.27
CA LEU A 63 -1.79 5.90 11.78
C LEU A 63 -1.60 6.21 13.28
N THR A 64 -1.04 5.24 14.01
CA THR A 64 -0.76 5.33 15.44
C THR A 64 0.75 5.35 15.65
N PRO A 65 1.33 6.49 16.06
CA PRO A 65 2.77 6.59 16.29
C PRO A 65 3.24 5.66 17.41
N VAL A 66 4.26 4.85 17.13
CA VAL A 66 4.92 3.95 18.08
C VAL A 66 6.36 4.42 18.28
N ASN A 67 6.53 5.44 19.11
CA ASN A 67 7.83 6.08 19.37
C ASN A 67 8.68 5.38 20.45
N ASP A 68 8.18 4.28 21.02
CA ASP A 68 8.89 3.49 22.05
C ASP A 68 9.43 2.22 21.42
N GLU A 69 10.76 2.08 21.39
CA GLU A 69 11.48 0.96 20.77
C GLU A 69 11.03 -0.40 21.31
N LYS A 70 10.77 -0.50 22.62
CA LYS A 70 10.30 -1.74 23.22
C LYS A 70 8.90 -2.12 22.72
N THR A 71 8.00 -1.15 22.62
CA THR A 71 6.65 -1.35 22.10
C THR A 71 6.67 -1.72 20.63
N ALA A 72 7.52 -1.05 19.82
CA ALA A 72 7.74 -1.38 18.42
C ALA A 72 8.24 -2.83 18.25
N ALA A 73 9.27 -3.23 19.01
CA ALA A 73 9.78 -4.60 18.97
C ALA A 73 8.73 -5.66 19.33
N GLN A 74 7.89 -5.37 20.34
CA GLN A 74 6.79 -6.27 20.72
C GLN A 74 5.70 -6.36 19.65
N LEU A 75 5.41 -5.26 18.97
CA LEU A 75 4.45 -5.24 17.86
C LEU A 75 4.97 -6.03 16.67
N LEU A 76 6.23 -5.81 16.25
CA LEU A 76 6.83 -6.53 15.14
C LEU A 76 6.88 -8.04 15.41
N ALA A 77 7.32 -8.44 16.60
CA ALA A 77 7.32 -9.85 17.00
C ALA A 77 5.90 -10.48 17.04
N LEU A 78 4.87 -9.67 17.33
CA LEU A 78 3.49 -10.13 17.25
C LEU A 78 3.04 -10.32 15.80
N ILE A 79 3.40 -9.40 14.90
CA ILE A 79 3.09 -9.49 13.46
C ILE A 79 3.74 -10.74 12.88
N GLU A 80 5.05 -10.94 13.10
CA GLU A 80 5.77 -12.13 12.64
C GLU A 80 5.11 -13.42 13.15
N ALA A 81 4.79 -13.47 14.45
CA ALA A 81 4.13 -14.64 15.03
C ALA A 81 2.74 -14.91 14.45
N LEU A 82 2.03 -13.89 13.95
CA LEU A 82 0.75 -14.06 13.27
C LEU A 82 0.96 -14.56 11.84
N GLU A 83 1.94 -14.02 11.11
CA GLU A 83 2.27 -14.42 9.74
C GLU A 83 2.79 -15.87 9.64
N ASP A 84 3.41 -16.38 10.70
CA ASP A 84 3.91 -17.76 10.79
C ASP A 84 2.80 -18.83 10.84
N TYR A 85 1.53 -18.45 11.04
CA TYR A 85 0.43 -19.41 11.04
C TYR A 85 -0.05 -19.70 9.61
N ASP A 86 -0.06 -20.98 9.23
CA ASP A 86 -0.51 -21.46 7.90
C ASP A 86 -1.92 -20.96 7.50
N ASP A 87 -2.80 -20.70 8.48
CA ASP A 87 -4.18 -20.25 8.26
C ASP A 87 -4.30 -18.71 8.11
N VAL A 88 -3.27 -17.95 8.48
CA VAL A 88 -3.23 -16.50 8.32
C VAL A 88 -2.84 -16.18 6.88
N GLN A 89 -3.63 -15.33 6.22
CA GLN A 89 -3.38 -14.94 4.85
C GLN A 89 -2.61 -13.62 4.78
N GLU A 90 -3.05 -12.62 5.54
CA GLU A 90 -2.48 -11.27 5.56
C GLU A 90 -2.66 -10.66 6.97
N VAL A 91 -1.70 -9.84 7.41
CA VAL A 91 -1.75 -9.10 8.67
C VAL A 91 -1.72 -7.60 8.36
N TYR A 92 -2.76 -6.89 8.78
CA TYR A 92 -2.85 -5.44 8.62
C TYR A 92 -2.74 -4.75 9.97
N ASN A 93 -1.99 -3.66 10.01
CA ASN A 93 -1.84 -2.83 11.20
C ASN A 93 -1.78 -1.35 10.80
N ASN A 94 -2.01 -0.45 11.75
CA ASN A 94 -1.94 0.99 11.55
C ASN A 94 -0.80 1.64 12.34
N ALA A 95 0.24 0.88 12.70
CA ALA A 95 1.35 1.42 13.45
C ALA A 95 2.25 2.27 12.54
N ASP A 96 2.66 3.40 13.07
CA ASP A 96 3.64 4.30 12.45
C ASP A 96 4.90 4.26 13.30
N ILE A 97 5.89 3.50 12.83
CA ILE A 97 7.17 3.29 13.51
C ILE A 97 8.20 4.18 12.80
N PRO A 98 8.81 5.15 13.51
CA PRO A 98 9.86 5.98 12.91
C PRO A 98 11.02 5.15 12.36
N ASP A 99 11.57 5.54 11.20
CA ASP A 99 12.67 4.86 10.53
C ASP A 99 13.86 4.59 11.47
N GLU A 100 14.22 5.57 12.32
CA GLU A 100 15.32 5.43 13.29
C GLU A 100 15.11 4.29 14.33
N ILE A 101 13.85 3.91 14.59
CA ILE A 101 13.50 2.78 15.46
C ILE A 101 13.43 1.50 14.63
N ALA A 102 12.80 1.54 13.45
CA ALA A 102 12.70 0.40 12.55
C ALA A 102 14.08 -0.17 12.19
N GLU A 103 15.01 0.69 11.76
CA GLU A 103 16.39 0.29 11.39
C GLU A 103 17.14 -0.42 12.53
N LYS A 104 16.85 -0.10 13.79
CA LYS A 104 17.51 -0.75 14.95
C LYS A 104 16.94 -2.13 15.26
N LEU A 105 15.73 -2.42 14.79
CA LEU A 105 15.02 -3.67 15.03
C LEU A 105 15.18 -4.66 13.87
N GLU A 106 15.78 -4.23 12.75
CA GLU A 106 16.13 -5.08 11.60
C GLU A 106 17.40 -5.94 11.81
N ASP A 107 18.12 -5.76 12.93
CA ASP A 107 19.32 -6.53 13.35
C ASP A 107 19.00 -7.68 14.34
#